data_AF-D8K568-F1
#
_entry.id   AF-D8K568-F1
#
_cell.length_a   1.000
_cell.length_b   1.000
_cell.length_c   1.000
_cell.angle_alpha   90.00
_cell.angle_beta   90.00
_cell.angle_gamma   90.00
#
_symmetry.space_group_name_H-M   'P 1'
#
loop_
_entity.id
_entity.type
_entity.pdbx_description
1 polymer ?
#
loop_
_entity_poly.entity_id
_entity_poly.type
_entity_poly.pdbx_seq_one_letter_code
_entity_poly.pdbx_strand_id
1 'polypeptide(L)'
;MIKNRQTLIRRRIRTINTLLLLFFVLINLPGCAPVAPWERGNLAKPQMVPDPYPMQSSLRSHSYRGREAAIGGASAEGGGCGCY
;
A
#
# COMPACT_ATOMS: atom_id res chain seq x y z
N MET A 1 40.01 -5.57 37.14
CA MET A 1 39.20 -4.39 36.73
C MET A 1 38.78 -4.34 35.25
N ILE A 2 39.40 -5.10 34.32
CA ILE A 2 39.21 -4.94 32.86
C ILE A 2 37.85 -5.44 32.34
N LYS A 3 37.22 -6.43 32.99
CA LYS A 3 35.95 -7.06 32.56
C LYS A 3 34.74 -6.09 32.53
N ASN A 4 34.69 -5.11 33.44
CA ASN A 4 33.56 -4.18 33.56
C ASN A 4 33.55 -3.10 32.44
N ARG A 5 34.71 -2.79 31.86
CA ARG A 5 34.84 -1.82 30.77
C ARG A 5 34.37 -2.42 29.43
N GLN A 6 34.64 -3.70 29.20
CA GLN A 6 34.25 -4.42 27.98
C GLN A 6 32.74 -4.67 27.89
N THR A 7 32.05 -4.91 29.02
CA THR A 7 30.59 -5.08 29.07
C THR A 7 29.84 -3.78 28.82
N LEU A 8 30.36 -2.64 29.30
CA LEU A 8 29.81 -1.30 29.02
C LEU A 8 29.94 -0.92 27.55
N ILE A 9 31.07 -1.24 26.91
CA ILE A 9 31.29 -1.02 25.46
C ILE A 9 30.33 -1.89 24.63
N ARG A 10 30.19 -3.19 24.95
CA ARG A 10 29.22 -4.08 24.28
C ARG A 10 27.78 -3.64 24.47
N ARG A 11 27.40 -3.12 25.65
CA ARG A 11 26.07 -2.56 25.91
C ARG A 11 25.82 -1.28 25.11
N ARG A 12 26.79 -0.36 25.05
CA ARG A 12 26.71 0.86 24.21
C ARG A 12 26.58 0.54 22.72
N ILE A 13 27.36 -0.42 22.21
CA ILE A 13 27.29 -0.83 20.81
C ILE A 13 25.92 -1.44 20.50
N ARG A 14 25.38 -2.28 21.39
CA ARG A 14 24.03 -2.83 21.25
C ARG A 14 22.96 -1.74 21.22
N THR A 15 23.01 -0.78 22.14
CA THR A 15 22.03 0.33 22.19
C THR A 15 22.12 1.24 20.97
N ILE A 16 23.33 1.51 20.47
CA ILE A 16 23.54 2.32 19.26
C ILE A 16 22.98 1.57 18.04
N ASN A 17 23.23 0.26 17.94
CA ASN A 17 22.75 -0.53 16.81
C ASN A 17 21.21 -0.64 16.82
N THR A 18 20.57 -0.77 17.98
CA THR A 18 19.11 -0.75 18.09
C THR A 18 18.51 0.61 17.74
N LEU A 19 19.16 1.71 18.12
CA LEU A 19 18.70 3.06 17.77
C LEU A 19 18.83 3.32 16.26
N LEU A 20 19.93 2.87 15.65
CA LEU A 20 20.13 2.94 14.18
C LEU A 20 19.07 2.17 13.41
N LEU A 21 18.72 0.96 13.87
CA LEU A 21 17.69 0.13 13.26
C LEU A 21 16.30 0.78 13.38
N LEU A 22 15.98 1.35 14.55
CA LEU A 22 14.73 2.07 14.79
C LEU A 22 14.61 3.33 13.91
N PHE A 23 15.70 4.08 13.77
CA PHE A 23 15.77 5.26 12.91
C PHE A 23 15.57 4.89 11.43
N PHE A 24 16.20 3.79 10.96
CA PHE A 24 16.03 3.30 9.60
C PHE A 24 14.57 2.91 9.29
N VAL A 25 13.87 2.28 10.25
CA VAL A 25 12.45 1.96 10.10
C VAL A 25 11.60 3.22 10.01
N LEU A 26 11.82 4.21 10.89
CA LEU A 26 11.03 5.45 10.93
C LEU A 26 11.11 6.28 9.63
N ILE A 27 12.25 6.28 8.95
CA ILE A 27 12.44 7.04 7.69
C ILE A 27 11.68 6.42 6.51
N ASN A 28 11.30 5.13 6.58
CA ASN A 28 10.56 4.46 5.52
C ASN A 28 9.03 4.61 5.63
N LEU A 29 8.51 5.27 6.68
CA LEU A 29 7.07 5.51 6.85
C LEU A 29 6.44 6.68 6.04
N PRO A 30 7.15 7.66 5.44
CA PRO A 30 6.49 8.84 4.86
C PRO A 30 5.74 8.56 3.54
N GLY A 31 5.63 7.30 3.09
CA GLY A 31 4.82 6.92 1.92
C GLY A 31 3.30 6.96 2.15
N CYS A 32 2.84 7.07 3.41
CA CYS A 32 1.41 7.12 3.73
C CYS A 32 0.91 8.58 3.82
N ALA A 33 0.92 9.30 2.69
CA ALA A 33 0.33 10.62 2.60
C ALA A 33 -1.18 10.51 2.30
N PRO A 34 -2.06 11.21 3.05
CA PRO A 34 -3.47 11.29 2.69
C PRO A 34 -3.60 12.14 1.42
N VAL A 35 -3.87 11.51 0.28
CA VAL A 35 -4.15 12.19 -1.00
C VAL A 35 -5.63 12.49 -1.07
N ALA A 36 -5.99 13.74 -1.36
CA ALA A 36 -7.40 14.09 -1.45
C ALA A 36 -8.06 13.39 -2.66
N PRO A 37 -9.35 13.00 -2.57
CA PRO A 37 -10.01 12.23 -3.62
C PRO A 37 -9.89 12.81 -5.03
N TRP A 38 -9.89 14.13 -5.17
CA TRP A 38 -9.81 14.87 -6.45
C TRP A 38 -8.38 15.00 -7.00
N GLU A 39 -7.35 14.90 -6.17
CA GLU A 39 -5.94 14.94 -6.63
C GLU A 39 -5.55 13.64 -7.34
N ARG A 40 -6.20 12.54 -6.98
CA ARG A 40 -5.95 11.22 -7.57
C ARG A 40 -6.11 11.21 -9.09
N GLY A 41 -7.04 11.98 -9.65
CA GLY A 41 -7.22 12.09 -11.11
C GLY A 41 -6.00 12.64 -11.85
N ASN A 42 -5.17 13.46 -11.21
CA ASN A 42 -3.94 14.01 -11.81
C ASN A 42 -2.70 13.16 -11.48
N LEU A 43 -2.68 12.46 -10.34
CA LEU A 43 -1.57 11.58 -9.95
C LEU A 43 -1.63 10.20 -10.63
N ALA A 44 -2.81 9.76 -11.03
CA ALA A 44 -3.01 8.43 -11.56
C ALA A 44 -2.68 8.40 -13.06
N LYS A 45 -1.75 7.52 -13.43
CA LYS A 45 -1.29 7.33 -14.81
C LYS A 45 -2.23 6.37 -15.54
N PRO A 46 -2.38 6.47 -16.88
CA PRO A 46 -3.17 5.51 -17.67
C PRO A 46 -2.76 4.04 -17.48
N GLN A 47 -1.51 3.77 -17.11
CA GLN A 47 -1.01 2.42 -16.83
C GLN A 47 -1.48 1.85 -15.48
N MET A 48 -2.03 2.68 -14.59
CA MET A 48 -2.55 2.32 -13.27
C MET A 48 -4.04 1.97 -13.32
N VAL A 49 -4.63 1.93 -14.52
CA VAL A 49 -6.02 1.53 -14.72
C VAL A 49 -6.17 0.05 -14.36
N PRO A 50 -7.03 -0.31 -13.39
CA PRO A 50 -7.20 -1.70 -12.95
C PRO A 50 -7.78 -2.62 -14.04
N ASP A 51 -8.61 -2.06 -14.91
CA ASP A 51 -9.26 -2.78 -16.00
C ASP A 51 -9.12 -1.99 -17.31
N PRO A 52 -8.31 -2.46 -18.27
CA PRO A 52 -8.11 -1.77 -19.54
C PRO A 52 -9.36 -1.74 -20.43
N TYR A 53 -10.35 -2.61 -20.19
CA TYR A 53 -11.56 -2.72 -21.02
C TYR A 53 -12.83 -2.74 -20.16
N PRO A 54 -13.16 -1.62 -19.48
CA PRO A 54 -14.24 -1.58 -18.50
C PRO A 54 -15.61 -1.94 -19.11
N MET A 55 -15.84 -1.60 -20.38
CA MET A 55 -17.09 -1.92 -21.09
C MET A 55 -17.25 -3.42 -21.36
N GLN A 56 -16.16 -4.14 -21.62
CA GLN A 56 -16.21 -5.57 -21.81
C GLN A 56 -16.44 -6.31 -20.49
N SER A 57 -15.80 -5.81 -19.44
CA SER A 57 -15.91 -6.33 -18.08
C SER A 57 -17.32 -6.17 -17.52
N SER A 58 -17.94 -5.00 -17.71
CA SER A 58 -19.33 -4.74 -17.31
C SER A 58 -20.33 -5.61 -18.07
N LEU A 59 -20.13 -5.85 -19.36
CA LEU A 59 -20.98 -6.77 -20.14
C LEU A 59 -20.86 -8.22 -19.65
N ARG A 60 -19.63 -8.67 -19.33
CA ARG A 60 -19.42 -10.01 -18.76
C ARG A 60 -20.05 -10.11 -17.36
N SER A 61 -19.89 -9.10 -16.51
CA SER A 61 -20.46 -9.09 -15.17
C SER A 61 -21.99 -9.10 -15.21
N HIS A 62 -22.61 -8.34 -16.12
CA HIS A 62 -24.06 -8.37 -16.35
C HIS A 62 -24.55 -9.76 -16.78
N SER A 63 -23.84 -10.37 -17.74
CA SER A 63 -24.16 -11.72 -18.22
C SER A 63 -24.02 -12.77 -17.11
N TYR A 64 -23.01 -12.63 -16.26
CA TYR A 64 -22.73 -13.52 -15.14
C TYR A 64 -23.78 -13.37 -14.02
N ARG A 65 -24.12 -12.13 -13.64
CA ARG A 65 -25.18 -11.84 -12.66
C ARG A 65 -26.53 -12.43 -13.07
N GLY A 66 -26.86 -12.37 -14.35
CA GLY A 66 -28.08 -12.98 -14.89
C GLY A 66 -28.10 -14.51 -14.79
N ARG A 67 -26.94 -15.16 -14.90
CA ARG A 67 -26.82 -16.63 -14.81
C ARG A 67 -26.88 -17.14 -13.38
N GLU A 68 -26.33 -16.39 -12.44
CA GLU A 68 -26.22 -16.85 -11.04
C GLU A 68 -27.34 -16.34 -10.14
N ALA A 69 -28.24 -15.49 -10.66
CA ALA A 69 -29.22 -14.73 -9.86
C ALA A 69 -28.59 -14.04 -8.63
N ALA A 70 -27.28 -13.79 -8.69
CA ALA A 70 -26.47 -13.34 -7.57
C ALA A 70 -26.51 -11.82 -7.50
N ILE A 71 -27.30 -11.31 -6.57
CA ILE A 71 -27.34 -9.88 -6.23
C ILE A 71 -26.23 -9.64 -5.20
N GLY A 72 -25.04 -9.23 -5.66
CA GLY A 72 -23.93 -8.83 -4.76
C GLY A 72 -22.51 -9.31 -5.13
N GLY A 73 -22.32 -10.00 -6.26
CA GLY A 73 -21.06 -10.68 -6.60
C GLY A 73 -20.00 -9.89 -7.38
N ALA A 74 -20.07 -8.56 -7.47
CA ALA A 74 -19.02 -7.76 -8.10
C ALA A 74 -18.61 -6.65 -7.14
N SER A 75 -17.79 -7.02 -6.18
CA SER A 75 -17.09 -6.11 -5.29
C SER A 75 -16.18 -5.20 -6.12
N ALA A 76 -16.38 -3.89 -5.96
CA ALA A 76 -15.49 -2.81 -6.40
C ALA A 76 -15.29 -2.67 -7.93
N GLU A 77 -16.36 -2.33 -8.65
CA GLU A 77 -16.22 -1.56 -9.88
C GLU A 77 -15.63 -0.18 -9.50
N GLY A 78 -14.31 -0.01 -9.67
CA GLY A 78 -13.69 1.32 -9.69
C GLY A 78 -13.28 1.92 -8.34
N GLY A 79 -12.51 1.17 -7.54
CA GLY A 79 -11.72 1.73 -6.43
C GLY A 79 -10.30 2.15 -6.84
N GLY A 80 -9.99 2.18 -8.14
CA GLY A 80 -8.69 2.62 -8.65
C GLY A 80 -8.47 4.10 -8.38
N CYS A 81 -7.23 4.57 -8.55
CA CYS A 81 -6.80 5.95 -8.30
C CYS A 81 -7.46 7.01 -9.23
N GLY A 82 -8.66 6.81 -9.77
CA GLY A 82 -9.41 7.84 -10.48
C GLY A 82 -8.97 8.11 -11.92
N CYS A 83 -8.23 7.20 -12.56
CA CYS A 83 -8.11 7.21 -14.02
C CYS A 83 -9.44 6.74 -14.62
N TYR A 84 -10.26 7.69 -15.05
CA TYR A 84 -11.30 7.47 -16.05
C TYR A 84 -10.70 7.53 -17.46
#